data_AF-A0A0J6WCV6-F1
#
_entry.id   AF-A0A0J6WCV6-F1
#
_cell.length_a   1.000
_cell.length_b   1.000
_cell.length_c   1.000
_cell.angle_alpha   90.00
_cell.angle_beta   90.00
_cell.angle_gamma   90.00
#
_symmetry.space_group_name_H-M   'P 1'
#
loop_
_entity.id
_entity.type
_entity.pdbx_description
1 polymer ?
#
loop_
_entity_poly.entity_id
_entity_poly.type
_entity_poly.pdbx_seq_one_letter_code
_entity_poly.pdbx_strand_id
1 'polypeptide(L)'
;MAAAAAASLLLSGPALAQPAPPPVDPRSGCESPEFGGVYVPVTATHAECQYIVAGSFYYDGYDDGVYTGTLVYRDGAKVPTERPQIPELFTMPGGGLPPVVPFQVGP
;
A
#
# COMPACT_ATOMS: atom_id res chain seq x y z
N MET A 1 -55.05 -21.88 -8.31
CA MET A 1 -54.63 -20.79 -7.39
C MET A 1 -53.71 -21.38 -6.35
N ALA A 2 -52.46 -20.89 -6.28
CA ALA A 2 -51.61 -20.80 -5.08
C ALA A 2 -50.21 -20.35 -5.56
N ALA A 3 -49.95 -19.05 -5.49
CA ALA A 3 -48.60 -18.51 -5.58
C ALA A 3 -47.89 -18.79 -4.25
N ALA A 4 -46.66 -19.29 -4.29
CA ALA A 4 -45.80 -19.40 -3.12
C ALA A 4 -44.45 -18.76 -3.44
N ALA A 5 -44.09 -17.83 -2.58
CA ALA A 5 -43.06 -16.83 -2.76
C ALA A 5 -41.63 -17.38 -2.59
N ALA A 6 -40.71 -16.56 -3.11
CA ALA A 6 -39.27 -16.57 -2.94
C ALA A 6 -38.74 -17.03 -1.58
N ALA A 7 -37.63 -17.77 -1.62
CA ALA A 7 -36.56 -17.66 -0.63
C ALA A 7 -35.26 -18.18 -1.27
N SER A 8 -34.56 -17.30 -1.98
CA SER A 8 -33.17 -17.52 -2.37
C SER A 8 -32.33 -17.57 -1.09
N LEU A 9 -32.08 -18.77 -0.57
CA LEU A 9 -31.08 -19.02 0.46
C LEU A 9 -29.70 -18.78 -0.16
N LEU A 10 -29.30 -17.52 -0.26
CA LEU A 10 -27.90 -17.13 -0.42
C LEU A 10 -27.24 -17.46 0.92
N LEU A 11 -26.67 -18.66 1.01
CA LEU A 11 -25.80 -19.03 2.11
C LEU A 11 -24.62 -18.06 2.10
N SER A 12 -24.61 -17.16 3.09
CA SER A 12 -23.46 -16.38 3.52
C SER A 12 -22.35 -17.37 3.90
N GLY A 13 -21.51 -17.73 2.94
CA GLY A 13 -20.27 -18.44 3.23
C GLY A 13 -19.42 -17.58 4.16
N PRO A 14 -18.75 -18.17 5.17
CA PRO A 14 -17.78 -17.42 5.95
C PRO A 14 -16.74 -16.92 4.96
N ALA A 15 -16.55 -15.60 4.90
CA ALA A 15 -15.36 -15.04 4.28
C ALA A 15 -14.19 -15.67 5.04
N LEU A 16 -13.59 -16.72 4.46
CA LEU A 16 -12.34 -17.28 4.92
C LEU A 16 -11.40 -16.09 4.96
N ALA A 17 -11.06 -15.63 6.16
CA ALA A 17 -10.01 -14.66 6.37
C ALA A 17 -8.79 -15.29 5.69
N GLN A 18 -8.50 -14.81 4.48
CA GLN A 18 -7.30 -15.19 3.78
C GLN A 18 -6.17 -14.92 4.78
N PRO A 19 -5.24 -15.86 4.99
CA PRO A 19 -4.09 -15.60 5.85
C PRO A 19 -3.54 -14.24 5.45
N ALA A 20 -3.53 -13.30 6.39
CA ALA A 20 -2.91 -12.01 6.14
C ALA A 20 -1.51 -12.33 5.60
N PRO A 21 -1.12 -11.80 4.44
CA PRO A 21 0.20 -12.08 3.89
C PRO A 21 1.22 -11.87 5.00
N PRO A 22 2.21 -12.78 5.13
CA PRO A 22 3.19 -12.67 6.20
C PRO A 22 3.73 -11.24 6.20
N PRO A 23 3.92 -10.62 7.38
CA PRO A 23 4.43 -9.25 7.45
C PRO A 23 5.72 -9.20 6.65
N VAL A 24 5.66 -8.56 5.49
CA VAL A 24 6.82 -8.37 4.64
C VAL A 24 7.73 -7.44 5.41
N ASP A 25 8.91 -7.93 5.79
CA ASP A 25 9.88 -7.13 6.51
C ASP A 25 10.14 -5.85 5.70
N PRO A 26 9.71 -4.67 6.18
CA PRO A 26 9.72 -3.45 5.37
C PRO A 26 11.15 -3.02 5.03
N ARG A 27 12.13 -3.44 5.84
CA ARG A 27 13.55 -3.30 5.52
C ARG A 27 13.92 -4.07 4.26
N SER A 28 13.61 -5.37 4.19
CA SER A 28 13.91 -6.20 3.02
C SER A 28 13.29 -5.65 1.72
N GLY A 29 12.09 -5.07 1.79
CA GLY A 29 11.47 -4.41 0.63
C GLY A 29 12.19 -3.12 0.25
N CYS A 30 12.47 -2.27 1.25
CA CYS A 30 13.14 -0.99 1.07
C CYS A 30 14.55 -1.12 0.47
N GLU A 31 15.36 -2.02 1.05
CA GLU A 31 16.77 -2.21 0.67
C GLU A 31 16.95 -3.21 -0.47
N SER A 32 15.85 -3.65 -1.10
CA SER A 32 15.92 -4.57 -2.22
C SER A 32 16.80 -3.97 -3.34
N PRO A 33 17.60 -4.78 -4.05
CA PRO A 33 18.42 -4.32 -5.18
C PRO A 33 17.57 -3.67 -6.25
N GLU A 34 16.32 -4.12 -6.29
CA GLU A 34 15.30 -3.52 -7.06
C GLU A 34 15.07 -2.07 -6.48
N PHE A 35 14.47 -1.87 -5.31
CA PHE A 35 13.95 -0.56 -4.90
C PHE A 35 15.07 0.46 -4.62
N GLY A 36 16.23 -0.02 -4.16
CA GLY A 36 17.44 0.76 -3.93
C GLY A 36 17.30 1.82 -2.83
N GLY A 37 16.33 1.65 -1.94
CA GLY A 37 16.10 2.54 -0.81
C GLY A 37 17.02 2.22 0.37
N VAL A 38 16.98 3.09 1.38
CA VAL A 38 17.73 2.94 2.63
C VAL A 38 16.76 2.91 3.79
N TYR A 39 16.77 1.81 4.56
CA TYR A 39 15.90 1.68 5.72
C TYR A 39 16.55 2.26 6.97
N VAL A 40 15.92 3.27 7.56
CA VAL A 40 16.44 4.00 8.72
C VAL A 40 15.50 3.85 9.91
N PRO A 41 15.91 3.14 10.98
CA PRO A 41 15.17 3.15 12.23
C PRO A 41 15.31 4.53 12.89
N VAL A 42 14.20 5.23 13.09
CA VAL A 42 14.17 6.58 13.69
C VAL A 42 13.95 6.48 15.20
N THR A 43 13.07 5.58 15.63
CA THR A 43 12.82 5.25 17.04
C THR A 43 12.76 3.73 17.23
N ALA A 44 12.40 3.28 18.43
CA ALA A 44 12.21 1.85 18.71
C ALA A 44 11.05 1.23 17.92
N THR A 45 10.03 2.03 17.59
CA THR A 45 8.81 1.58 16.90
C THR A 45 8.66 2.22 15.52
N HIS A 46 9.28 3.37 15.28
CA HIS A 46 9.18 4.11 14.03
C HIS A 46 10.43 3.95 13.16
N ALA A 47 10.22 3.68 11.87
CA ALA A 47 11.26 3.60 10.87
C ALA A 47 10.83 4.26 9.57
N GLU A 48 11.81 4.68 8.77
CA GLU A 48 11.59 5.31 7.47
C GLU A 48 12.36 4.56 6.39
N CYS A 49 11.72 4.24 5.28
CA CYS A 49 12.41 3.87 4.05
C CYS A 49 12.64 5.14 3.21
N GLN A 50 13.90 5.49 2.99
CA GLN A 50 14.30 6.68 2.25
C GLN A 50 14.73 6.32 0.83
N TYR A 51 14.21 7.01 -0.17
CA TYR A 51 14.49 6.71 -1.57
C TYR A 51 14.32 7.93 -2.46
N ILE A 52 14.83 7.87 -3.70
CA ILE A 52 14.77 8.99 -4.66
C ILE A 52 13.96 8.55 -5.87
N VAL A 53 12.92 9.31 -6.21
CA VAL A 53 12.17 9.13 -7.45
C VAL A 53 12.13 10.45 -8.20
N ALA A 54 12.51 10.43 -9.48
CA ALA A 54 12.54 11.61 -10.35
C ALA A 54 13.26 12.83 -9.71
N GLY A 55 14.36 12.59 -8.98
CA GLY A 55 15.16 13.66 -8.35
C GLY A 55 14.60 14.23 -7.04
N SER A 56 13.48 13.70 -6.53
CA SER A 56 12.92 14.08 -5.22
C SER A 56 13.14 12.97 -4.19
N PHE A 57 13.42 13.36 -2.93
CA PHE A 57 13.55 12.42 -1.82
C PHE A 57 12.16 12.09 -1.25
N TYR A 58 11.87 10.80 -1.11
CA TYR A 58 10.67 10.25 -0.50
C TYR A 58 11.03 9.43 0.74
N TYR A 59 10.07 9.36 1.66
CA TYR A 59 10.20 8.71 2.97
C TYR A 59 8.91 7.94 3.22
N ASP A 60 8.96 6.62 3.15
CA ASP A 60 7.84 5.79 3.60
C ASP A 60 8.00 5.53 5.09
N GLY A 61 7.03 5.99 5.88
CA GLY A 61 6.98 5.75 7.32
C GLY A 61 6.44 4.38 7.65
N TYR A 62 7.02 3.75 8.66
CA TYR A 62 6.58 2.48 9.23
C TYR A 62 6.54 2.60 10.74
N ASP A 63 5.41 2.22 11.35
CA ASP A 63 5.25 2.11 12.80
C ASP A 63 4.97 0.65 13.16
N ASP A 64 5.83 0.05 13.98
CA ASP A 64 5.83 -1.38 14.31
C ASP A 64 5.85 -2.29 13.06
N GLY A 65 6.52 -1.82 12.01
CA GLY A 65 6.60 -2.48 10.71
C GLY A 65 5.39 -2.27 9.81
N VAL A 66 4.37 -1.53 10.25
CA VAL A 66 3.17 -1.20 9.48
C VAL A 66 3.37 0.12 8.75
N TYR A 67 3.15 0.14 7.44
CA TYR A 67 3.25 1.35 6.63
C TYR A 67 2.22 2.41 7.06
N THR A 68 2.67 3.62 7.37
CA THR A 68 1.83 4.73 7.87
C THR A 68 1.66 5.89 6.89
N GLY A 69 2.48 5.96 5.83
CA GLY A 69 2.34 6.95 4.77
C GLY A 69 3.65 7.31 4.09
N THR A 70 3.58 8.10 3.02
CA THR A 70 4.75 8.63 2.33
C THR A 70 4.87 10.13 2.58
N LEU A 71 6.09 10.57 2.82
CA LEU A 71 6.47 11.97 2.83
C LEU A 71 7.40 12.23 1.64
N VAL A 72 7.39 13.45 1.12
CA VAL A 72 8.37 13.94 0.14
C VAL A 72 9.09 15.15 0.72
N TYR A 73 10.39 15.26 0.48
CA TYR A 73 11.13 16.45 0.86
C TYR A 73 10.93 17.55 -0.20
N ARG A 74 10.27 18.64 0.19
CA ARG A 74 10.04 19.82 -0.64
C ARG A 74 10.20 21.08 0.21
N ASP A 75 10.82 22.11 -0.36
CA ASP A 75 10.96 23.42 0.26
C ASP A 75 11.54 23.41 1.70
N GLY A 76 12.47 22.49 1.96
CA GLY A 76 13.14 22.37 3.26
C GLY A 76 12.40 21.51 4.30
N ALA A 77 11.25 20.93 3.97
CA ALA A 77 10.42 20.15 4.88
C ALA A 77 9.97 18.81 4.28
N LYS A 78 9.68 17.84 5.16
CA LYS A 78 8.97 16.61 4.79
C LYS A 78 7.47 16.91 4.76
N VAL A 79 6.83 16.75 3.61
CA VAL A 79 5.39 16.98 3.44
C VAL A 79 4.67 15.68 3.07
N PRO A 80 3.49 15.40 3.62
CA PRO A 80 2.70 14.22 3.23
C PRO A 80 2.38 14.21 1.74
N THR A 81 2.49 13.03 1.13
CA THR A 81 2.20 12.82 -0.29
C THR A 81 1.68 11.39 -0.49
N GLU A 82 1.09 11.15 -1.64
CA GLU A 82 0.88 9.79 -2.13
C GLU A 82 2.22 9.14 -2.48
N ARG A 83 2.31 7.82 -2.29
CA ARG A 83 3.49 7.04 -2.67
C ARG A 83 3.72 7.18 -4.18
N PRO A 84 4.92 7.61 -4.63
CA PRO A 84 5.19 7.77 -6.04
C PRO A 84 5.12 6.41 -6.76
N GLN A 85 4.63 6.43 -8.00
CA GLN A 85 4.76 5.27 -8.87
C GLN A 85 6.23 5.13 -9.25
N ILE A 86 6.82 4.01 -8.83
CA ILE A 86 8.19 3.67 -9.18
C ILE A 86 8.13 3.09 -10.59
N PRO A 87 8.79 3.71 -11.59
CA PRO A 87 8.74 3.25 -12.97
C PRO A 87 9.03 1.75 -13.07
N GLU A 88 8.26 1.05 -13.91
CA GLU A 88 8.13 -0.42 -14.01
C GLU A 88 9.42 -1.18 -14.38
N LEU A 89 10.39 -1.17 -13.48
CA LEU A 89 11.20 -2.35 -13.20
C LEU A 89 10.76 -3.00 -11.87
N PHE A 90 9.65 -2.51 -11.28
CA PHE A 90 9.18 -2.75 -9.92
C PHE A 90 7.80 -3.38 -9.85
N THR A 91 7.69 -4.67 -10.18
CA THR A 91 6.56 -5.45 -9.66
C THR A 91 6.89 -5.83 -8.22
N MET A 92 6.44 -5.05 -7.24
CA MET A 92 6.40 -5.54 -5.85
C MET A 92 5.43 -6.72 -5.78
N PRO A 93 5.86 -7.94 -5.40
CA PRO A 93 4.94 -9.06 -5.22
C PRO A 93 4.09 -8.79 -3.98
N GLY A 94 2.93 -8.17 -4.18
CA GLY A 94 1.95 -7.90 -3.11
C GLY A 94 1.14 -6.62 -3.29
N GLY A 95 1.50 -5.73 -4.22
CA GLY A 95 0.77 -4.49 -4.46
C GLY A 95 -0.42 -4.69 -5.40
N GLY A 96 -1.54 -5.19 -4.87
CA GLY A 96 -2.82 -5.15 -5.58
C GLY A 96 -3.15 -3.71 -6.00
N LEU A 97 -3.40 -3.51 -7.29
CA LEU A 97 -3.83 -2.22 -7.85
C LEU A 97 -5.03 -1.69 -7.04
N PRO A 98 -5.07 -0.39 -6.68
CA PRO A 98 -6.29 0.17 -6.11
C PRO A 98 -7.42 0.03 -7.13
N PRO A 99 -8.65 -0.33 -6.72
CA PRO A 99 -9.77 -0.44 -7.65
C PRO A 99 -9.99 0.92 -8.31
N VAL A 100 -9.75 0.98 -9.62
CA VAL A 100 -10.10 2.13 -10.44
C VAL A 100 -11.62 2.23 -10.44
N VAL A 101 -12.16 3.16 -9.65
CA VAL A 101 -13.57 3.53 -9.73
C VAL A 101 -13.71 4.40 -10.99
N PRO A 102 -14.48 3.99 -12.02
CA PRO A 102 -14.74 4.89 -13.12
C PRO A 102 -15.63 6.02 -12.61
N PHE A 103 -15.07 7.23 -12.52
CA PHE A 103 -15.88 8.44 -12.40
C PHE A 103 -16.73 8.54 -13.67
N GLN A 104 -18.01 8.17 -13.56
CA GLN A 104 -19.00 8.46 -14.58
C GLN A 104 -19.34 9.95 -14.49
N VAL A 105 -18.69 10.76 -15.33
CA VAL A 105 -19.24 12.08 -15.69
C VAL A 105 -20.36 11.82 -16.70
N GLY A 106 -21.59 11.76 -16.20
CA GLY A 106 -22.80 11.79 -17.03
C GLY A 106 -23.23 13.24 -17.29
N PRO A 107 -23.78 13.54 -18.49
CA PRO A 107 -24.25 14.88 -18.88
C PRO A 107 -25.52 15.32 -18.15
#